data_AF-A0A3C1VUC3-F1
#
_entry.id   AF-A0A3C1VUC3-F1
#
_cell.length_a   1.000
_cell.length_b   1.000
_cell.length_c   1.000
_cell.angle_alpha   90.00
_cell.angle_beta   90.00
_cell.angle_gamma   90.00
#
_symmetry.space_group_name_H-M   'P 1'
#
loop_
_entity.id
_entity.type
_entity.pdbx_description
1 polymer ?
#
loop_
_entity_poly.entity_id
_entity_poly.type
_entity_poly.pdbx_seq_one_letter_code
_entity_poly.pdbx_strand_id
1 'polypeptide(L)'
;MTTSTAEDMNSHAVLLDLITGLVAIENESLPELQAIVTGIQIDSRRLRKGDLFIAYFGRNHDARDFIADAIQQDVAAVLAESGGEWQGIRVVDGKLVVAIDNLTAKISEIAARFYGKPSEELTVFGITGTNGKTSCTQFLAQLLQTGGENCGVIGTLGYGPYEDLLETELTTPDAVFTQMALAELSHRNVNPVAMEVSSVGLHQKRVAAV
;
A
#
# COMPACT_ATOMS: atom_id res chain seq x y z
N MET A 1 -17.21 17.60 -4.00
CA MET A 1 -16.80 17.07 -2.69
C MET A 1 -16.54 15.58 -2.91
N THR A 2 -15.34 15.25 -3.38
CA THR A 2 -14.93 13.86 -3.65
C THR A 2 -14.14 13.39 -2.44
N THR A 3 -14.85 12.86 -1.45
CA THR A 3 -14.23 12.08 -0.39
C THR A 3 -13.55 10.88 -1.04
N SER A 4 -12.27 10.68 -0.72
CA SER A 4 -11.49 9.52 -1.13
C SER A 4 -12.19 8.25 -0.62
N THR A 5 -12.77 7.48 -1.53
CA THR A 5 -13.48 6.20 -1.35
C THR A 5 -12.69 5.14 -0.57
N ALA A 6 -11.36 5.30 -0.44
CA ALA A 6 -10.53 4.54 0.48
C ALA A 6 -11.00 4.58 1.95
N GLU A 7 -11.66 5.68 2.39
CA GLU A 7 -12.20 5.80 3.76
C GLU A 7 -13.44 4.92 3.99
N ASP A 8 -14.14 4.51 2.92
CA ASP A 8 -15.40 3.75 3.00
C ASP A 8 -15.19 2.23 3.11
N MET A 9 -13.98 1.72 2.81
CA MET A 9 -13.68 0.28 2.84
C MET A 9 -13.67 -0.32 4.25
N ASN A 10 -13.63 0.52 5.30
CA ASN A 10 -13.57 0.14 6.72
C ASN A 10 -12.59 -1.02 7.01
N SER A 11 -11.47 -1.03 6.29
CA SER A 11 -10.45 -2.08 6.38
C SER A 11 -9.78 -2.05 7.74
N HIS A 12 -9.69 -3.21 8.36
CA HIS A 12 -8.98 -3.39 9.62
C HIS A 12 -8.34 -4.77 9.66
N ALA A 13 -7.18 -4.87 10.29
CA ALA A 13 -6.44 -6.12 10.41
C ALA A 13 -5.70 -6.18 11.74
N VAL A 14 -5.46 -7.40 12.23
CA VAL A 14 -4.58 -7.62 13.37
C VAL A 14 -3.13 -7.46 12.90
N LEU A 15 -2.32 -6.70 13.64
CA LEU A 15 -0.91 -6.45 13.27
C LEU A 15 -0.13 -7.74 12.99
N LEU A 16 -0.31 -8.77 13.82
CA LEU A 16 0.34 -10.06 13.65
C LEU A 16 0.10 -10.65 12.26
N ASP A 17 -1.14 -10.62 11.75
CA ASP A 17 -1.49 -11.20 10.45
C ASP A 17 -0.76 -10.49 9.30
N LEU A 18 -0.54 -9.18 9.44
CA LEU A 18 0.15 -8.37 8.43
C LEU A 18 1.64 -8.70 8.33
N ILE A 19 2.29 -9.07 9.45
CA ILE A 19 3.75 -9.25 9.51
C ILE A 19 4.20 -10.71 9.63
N THR A 20 3.27 -11.64 9.88
CA THR A 20 3.59 -13.08 10.03
C THR A 20 4.33 -13.62 8.82
N GLY A 21 5.47 -14.27 9.06
CA GLY A 21 6.33 -14.83 8.01
C GLY A 21 7.17 -13.79 7.24
N LEU A 22 7.03 -12.49 7.54
CA LEU A 22 7.84 -11.41 6.95
C LEU A 22 8.95 -10.91 7.90
N VAL A 23 8.78 -11.15 9.19
CA VAL A 23 9.74 -10.86 10.26
C VAL A 23 9.79 -12.02 11.24
N ALA A 24 10.96 -12.30 11.80
CA ALA A 24 11.09 -13.26 12.88
C ALA A 24 10.56 -12.64 14.17
N ILE A 25 9.55 -13.26 14.78
CA ILE A 25 8.97 -12.83 16.05
C ILE A 25 9.44 -13.82 17.11
N GLU A 26 10.40 -13.42 17.94
CA GLU A 26 10.96 -14.30 18.97
C GLU A 26 9.96 -14.54 20.13
N ASN A 27 9.10 -13.56 20.40
CA ASN A 27 8.08 -13.63 21.44
C ASN A 27 6.70 -13.24 20.88
N GLU A 28 5.94 -14.24 20.45
CA GLU A 28 4.57 -14.05 19.93
C GLU A 28 3.54 -13.73 21.04
N SER A 29 3.94 -13.77 22.32
CA SER A 29 3.04 -13.49 23.45
C SER A 29 2.90 -12.00 23.77
N LEU A 30 3.51 -11.10 22.98
CA LEU A 30 3.37 -9.66 23.16
C LEU A 30 1.94 -9.22 22.83
N PRO A 31 1.19 -8.61 23.76
CA PRO A 31 -0.19 -8.20 23.52
C PRO A 31 -0.32 -7.15 22.40
N GLU A 32 0.72 -6.33 22.18
CA GLU A 32 0.75 -5.32 21.12
C GLU A 32 0.73 -5.93 19.71
N LEU A 33 1.09 -7.20 19.54
CA LEU A 33 0.92 -7.93 18.28
C LEU A 33 -0.56 -8.09 17.89
N GLN A 34 -1.47 -7.98 18.87
CA GLN A 34 -2.91 -8.04 18.68
C GLN A 34 -3.54 -6.66 18.42
N ALA A 35 -2.72 -5.61 18.26
CA ALA A 35 -3.23 -4.29 17.92
C ALA A 35 -4.04 -4.30 16.62
N ILE A 36 -5.18 -3.63 16.62
CA ILE A 36 -6.01 -3.44 15.43
C ILE A 36 -5.43 -2.27 14.64
N VAL A 37 -5.00 -2.58 13.42
CA VAL A 37 -4.57 -1.60 12.42
C VAL A 37 -5.79 -1.16 11.63
N THR A 38 -6.00 0.15 11.50
CA THR A 38 -7.12 0.75 10.76
C THR A 38 -6.72 1.49 9.49
N GLY A 39 -5.41 1.56 9.21
CA GLY A 39 -4.85 2.20 8.03
C GLY A 39 -3.35 1.91 7.92
N ILE A 40 -2.76 2.15 6.75
CA ILE A 40 -1.31 2.07 6.54
C ILE A 40 -0.83 3.39 5.96
N GLN A 41 0.21 3.98 6.54
CA GLN A 41 0.80 5.23 6.06
C GLN A 41 2.32 5.14 5.95
N ILE A 42 2.85 5.69 4.85
CA ILE A 42 4.29 5.88 4.61
C ILE A 42 4.71 7.35 4.81
N ASP A 43 3.75 8.28 4.88
CA ASP A 43 3.99 9.71 5.09
C ASP A 43 3.53 10.11 6.51
N SER A 44 4.48 10.48 7.36
CA SER A 44 4.23 10.85 8.76
C SER A 44 3.26 12.01 8.92
N ARG A 45 3.13 12.88 7.90
CA ARG A 45 2.22 14.04 7.91
C ARG A 45 0.76 13.65 7.72
N ARG A 46 0.50 12.44 7.23
CA ARG A 46 -0.85 11.92 6.95
C ARG A 46 -1.32 10.90 7.99
N LEU A 47 -0.49 10.63 9.01
CA LEU A 47 -0.80 9.68 10.06
C LEU A 47 -2.08 10.07 10.81
N ARG A 48 -2.83 9.04 11.17
CA ARG A 48 -4.00 9.10 12.03
C ARG A 48 -3.86 8.05 13.12
N LYS A 49 -4.63 8.25 14.20
CA LYS A 49 -4.76 7.26 15.28
C LYS A 49 -5.17 5.91 14.69
N GLY A 50 -4.49 4.84 15.13
CA GLY A 50 -4.75 3.47 14.67
C GLY A 50 -4.03 3.06 13.38
N ASP A 51 -3.34 3.97 12.70
CA ASP A 51 -2.55 3.62 11.52
C ASP A 51 -1.35 2.75 11.87
N LEU A 52 -0.92 1.92 10.91
CA LEU A 52 0.40 1.32 10.88
C LEU A 52 1.35 2.25 10.13
N PHE A 53 2.36 2.78 10.83
CA PHE A 53 3.37 3.63 10.21
C PHE A 53 4.51 2.78 9.63
N ILE A 54 4.84 3.00 8.36
CA ILE A 54 5.93 2.32 7.66
C ILE A 54 7.10 3.30 7.50
N ALA A 55 8.07 3.20 8.40
CA ALA A 55 9.21 4.09 8.52
C ALA A 55 10.46 3.51 7.84
N TYR A 56 10.71 3.88 6.58
CA TYR A 56 11.90 3.46 5.83
C TYR A 56 12.69 4.64 5.29
N PHE A 57 13.94 4.38 4.89
CA PHE A 57 14.80 5.39 4.28
C PHE A 57 14.30 5.73 2.87
N GLY A 58 13.73 6.92 2.71
CA GLY A 58 13.29 7.44 1.42
C GLY A 58 14.44 8.04 0.61
N ARG A 59 14.12 8.73 -0.50
CA ARG A 59 15.15 9.36 -1.36
C ARG A 59 15.90 10.52 -0.68
N ASN A 60 15.19 11.32 0.12
CA ASN A 60 15.71 12.58 0.66
C ASN A 60 15.64 12.66 2.19
N HIS A 61 14.98 11.71 2.84
CA HIS A 61 14.72 11.77 4.28
C HIS A 61 14.52 10.36 4.85
N ASP A 62 14.93 10.18 6.10
CA ASP A 62 14.75 8.94 6.84
C ASP A 62 13.46 9.01 7.66
N ALA A 63 12.42 8.30 7.23
CA ALA A 63 11.14 8.35 7.93
C ALA A 63 11.21 7.81 9.37
N ARG A 64 12.30 7.12 9.73
CA ARG A 64 12.56 6.66 11.10
C ARG A 64 12.75 7.81 12.09
N ASP A 65 13.12 8.99 11.62
CA ASP A 65 13.23 10.20 12.44
C ASP A 65 11.87 10.62 13.03
N PHE A 66 10.75 10.22 12.41
CA PHE A 66 9.40 10.56 12.85
C PHE A 66 8.72 9.48 13.71
N ILE A 67 9.43 8.44 14.14
CA ILE A 67 8.83 7.35 14.92
C ILE A 67 8.30 7.85 16.26
N ALA A 68 9.01 8.74 16.93
CA ALA A 68 8.55 9.33 18.19
C ALA A 68 7.24 10.12 18.01
N ASP A 69 7.16 10.92 16.94
CA ASP A 69 5.95 11.70 16.62
C ASP A 69 4.78 10.78 16.25
N ALA A 70 5.03 9.70 15.51
CA ALA A 70 4.02 8.70 15.15
C ALA A 70 3.43 8.04 16.40
N ILE A 71 4.27 7.66 17.38
CA ILE A 71 3.83 7.10 18.65
C ILE A 71 2.94 8.09 19.41
N GLN A 72 3.31 9.38 19.45
CA GLN A 72 2.50 10.44 20.07
C GLN A 72 1.15 10.65 19.37
N GLN A 73 1.06 10.37 18.07
CA GLN A 73 -0.19 10.39 17.30
C GLN A 73 -1.07 9.15 17.49
N ASP A 74 -0.70 8.24 18.41
CA ASP A 74 -1.48 7.06 18.78
C ASP A 74 -1.70 6.09 17.60
N VAL A 75 -0.67 5.92 16.77
CA VAL A 75 -0.60 4.84 15.75
C VAL A 75 -0.78 3.46 16.40
N ALA A 76 -1.25 2.47 15.66
CA ALA A 76 -1.36 1.10 16.16
C ALA A 76 0.03 0.48 16.42
N ALA A 77 0.94 0.66 15.45
CA ALA A 77 2.32 0.20 15.53
C ALA A 77 3.19 0.89 14.47
N VAL A 78 4.49 0.61 14.53
CA VAL A 78 5.49 1.11 13.58
C VAL A 78 6.28 -0.07 13.03
N LEU A 79 6.41 -0.16 11.70
CA LEU A 79 7.40 -1.01 11.04
C LEU A 79 8.53 -0.11 10.56
N ALA A 80 9.75 -0.35 11.04
CA ALA A 80 10.93 0.43 10.70
C ALA A 80 11.89 -0.39 9.83
N GLU A 81 12.53 0.23 8.84
CA GLU A 81 13.63 -0.41 8.13
C GLU A 81 14.80 -0.64 9.10
N SER A 82 15.29 -1.88 9.17
CA SER A 82 16.43 -2.23 10.02
C SER A 82 17.67 -1.42 9.66
N GLY A 83 18.45 -1.06 10.68
CA GLY A 83 19.75 -0.40 10.52
C GLY A 83 20.00 0.70 11.54
N GLY A 84 21.27 0.94 11.85
CA GLY A 84 21.63 1.86 12.93
C GLY A 84 21.09 1.34 14.27
N GLU A 85 20.34 2.19 14.97
CA GLU A 85 19.73 1.85 16.26
C GLU A 85 18.41 1.04 16.15
N TRP A 86 17.86 0.88 14.95
CA TRP A 86 16.61 0.15 14.72
C TRP A 86 16.92 -1.32 14.43
N GLN A 87 16.80 -2.16 15.48
CA GLN A 87 17.03 -3.59 15.44
C GLN A 87 15.99 -4.32 16.31
N GLY A 88 15.56 -5.50 15.85
CA GLY A 88 14.64 -6.36 16.58
C GLY A 88 13.25 -5.74 16.82
N ILE A 89 12.58 -6.25 17.85
CA ILE A 89 11.24 -5.83 18.26
C ILE A 89 11.34 -5.12 19.60
N ARG A 90 10.70 -3.95 19.73
CA ARG A 90 10.61 -3.23 21.01
C ARG A 90 9.25 -2.59 21.20
N VAL A 91 8.85 -2.41 22.46
CA VAL A 91 7.66 -1.65 22.84
C VAL A 91 8.10 -0.28 23.38
N VAL A 92 7.55 0.79 22.81
CA VAL A 92 7.82 2.18 23.21
C VAL A 92 6.48 2.85 23.48
N ASP A 93 6.27 3.31 24.72
CA ASP A 93 5.01 3.92 25.19
C ASP A 93 3.75 3.09 24.84
N GLY A 94 3.87 1.76 24.97
CA GLY A 94 2.78 0.83 24.67
C GLY A 94 2.53 0.56 23.19
N LYS A 95 3.39 1.05 22.29
CA LYS A 95 3.35 0.80 20.84
C LYS A 95 4.46 -0.13 20.42
N LEU A 96 4.12 -1.11 19.58
CA LEU A 96 5.11 -2.02 19.00
C LEU A 96 5.87 -1.29 17.90
N VAL A 97 7.20 -1.30 17.98
CA VAL A 97 8.09 -0.93 16.89
C VAL A 97 8.90 -2.15 16.47
N VAL A 98 8.74 -2.53 15.21
CA VAL A 98 9.36 -3.73 14.64
C VAL A 98 10.35 -3.29 13.57
N ALA A 99 11.64 -3.55 13.80
CA ALA A 99 12.65 -3.38 12.77
C ALA A 99 12.61 -4.57 11.80
N ILE A 100 12.51 -4.29 10.50
CA ILE A 100 12.37 -5.29 9.45
C ILE A 100 13.45 -5.07 8.40
N ASP A 101 14.21 -6.14 8.12
CA ASP A 101 15.20 -6.13 7.05
C ASP A 101 14.53 -6.06 5.68
N ASN A 102 15.02 -5.17 4.83
CA ASN A 102 14.52 -4.94 3.48
C ASN A 102 13.02 -4.66 3.50
N LEU A 103 12.58 -3.82 4.45
CA LEU A 103 11.18 -3.45 4.66
C LEU A 103 10.53 -2.98 3.36
N THR A 104 11.26 -2.19 2.56
CA THR A 104 10.77 -1.69 1.26
C THR A 104 10.28 -2.81 0.33
N ALA A 105 10.93 -3.98 0.34
CA ALA A 105 10.52 -5.11 -0.50
C ALA A 105 9.27 -5.86 0.02
N LYS A 106 8.86 -5.60 1.27
CA LYS A 106 7.74 -6.27 1.96
C LYS A 106 6.48 -5.40 2.03
N ILE A 107 6.58 -4.10 1.77
CA ILE A 107 5.44 -3.15 1.87
C ILE A 107 4.26 -3.59 1.01
N SER A 108 4.51 -4.06 -0.23
CA SER A 108 3.44 -4.50 -1.14
C SER A 108 2.65 -5.67 -0.57
N GLU A 109 3.31 -6.65 0.05
CA GLU A 109 2.67 -7.80 0.69
C GLU A 109 1.91 -7.40 1.96
N ILE A 110 2.49 -6.54 2.80
CA ILE A 110 1.84 -6.02 4.02
C ILE A 110 0.55 -5.27 3.65
N ALA A 111 0.62 -4.40 2.65
CA ALA A 111 -0.53 -3.67 2.16
C ALA A 111 -1.56 -4.60 1.50
N ALA A 112 -1.13 -5.59 0.73
CA ALA A 112 -2.03 -6.60 0.15
C ALA A 112 -2.83 -7.30 1.24
N ARG A 113 -2.19 -7.76 2.31
CA ARG A 113 -2.87 -8.40 3.45
C ARG A 113 -3.88 -7.48 4.13
N PHE A 114 -3.52 -6.22 4.34
CA PHE A 114 -4.42 -5.24 4.96
C PHE A 114 -5.66 -4.96 4.12
N TYR A 115 -5.50 -4.87 2.80
CA TYR A 115 -6.59 -4.62 1.86
C TYR A 115 -7.28 -5.89 1.34
N GLY A 116 -7.02 -7.06 1.94
CA GLY A 116 -7.71 -8.31 1.59
C GLY A 116 -7.25 -8.95 0.27
N LYS A 117 -6.02 -8.71 -0.16
CA LYS A 117 -5.37 -9.25 -1.37
C LYS A 117 -6.20 -9.02 -2.65
N PRO A 118 -6.47 -7.76 -3.00
CA PRO A 118 -7.45 -7.42 -4.03
C PRO A 118 -7.12 -7.95 -5.42
N SER A 119 -5.85 -8.19 -5.75
CA SER A 119 -5.49 -8.77 -7.05
C SER A 119 -5.86 -10.24 -7.20
N GLU A 120 -6.15 -10.97 -6.12
CA GLU A 120 -6.67 -12.35 -6.21
C GLU A 120 -8.13 -12.37 -6.72
N GLU A 121 -8.86 -11.25 -6.64
CA GLU A 121 -10.26 -11.10 -7.10
C GLU A 121 -10.39 -10.38 -8.45
N LEU A 122 -9.29 -9.78 -8.94
CA LEU A 122 -9.25 -8.94 -10.14
C LEU A 122 -8.40 -9.58 -11.24
N THR A 123 -8.80 -9.37 -12.50
CA THR A 123 -7.87 -9.57 -13.63
C THR A 123 -7.07 -8.30 -13.84
N VAL A 124 -5.77 -8.33 -13.51
CA VAL A 124 -4.89 -7.16 -13.62
C VAL A 124 -3.94 -7.30 -14.83
N PHE A 125 -4.03 -6.36 -15.77
CA PHE A 125 -3.10 -6.24 -16.90
C PHE A 125 -2.03 -5.18 -16.57
N GLY A 126 -0.79 -5.62 -16.34
CA GLY A 126 0.34 -4.72 -16.13
C GLY A 126 1.02 -4.30 -17.44
N ILE A 127 1.04 -3.00 -17.75
CA ILE A 127 1.69 -2.45 -18.94
C ILE A 127 2.97 -1.73 -18.56
N THR A 128 4.12 -2.26 -19.00
CA THR A 128 5.45 -1.66 -18.79
C THR A 128 6.08 -1.15 -20.08
N GLY A 129 7.19 -0.44 -19.96
CA GLY A 129 7.96 0.08 -21.08
C GLY A 129 8.38 1.54 -20.91
N THR A 130 9.35 1.97 -21.71
CA THR A 130 9.87 3.35 -21.67
C THR A 130 8.81 4.35 -22.11
N ASN A 131 8.11 4.04 -23.22
CA ASN A 131 7.08 4.89 -23.82
C ASN A 131 5.79 4.09 -24.06
N GLY A 132 4.68 4.80 -24.24
CA GLY A 132 3.41 4.19 -24.67
C GLY A 132 2.60 3.50 -23.57
N LYS A 133 3.08 3.42 -22.32
CA LYS A 133 2.33 2.83 -21.19
C LYS A 133 0.93 3.43 -21.07
N THR A 134 0.83 4.75 -20.97
CA THR A 134 -0.46 5.44 -20.88
C THR A 134 -1.36 5.14 -22.08
N SER A 135 -0.88 5.31 -23.32
CA SER A 135 -1.68 5.02 -24.51
C SER A 135 -2.16 3.57 -24.56
N CYS A 136 -1.28 2.60 -24.32
CA CYS A 136 -1.63 1.18 -24.33
C CYS A 136 -2.62 0.83 -23.21
N THR A 137 -2.46 1.39 -22.01
CA THR A 137 -3.39 1.19 -20.89
C THR A 137 -4.77 1.73 -21.24
N GLN A 138 -4.85 2.93 -21.83
CA GLN A 138 -6.10 3.54 -22.26
C GLN A 138 -6.76 2.79 -23.42
N PHE A 139 -5.99 2.34 -24.43
CA PHE A 139 -6.52 1.55 -25.54
C PHE A 139 -7.03 0.19 -25.09
N LEU A 140 -6.35 -0.46 -24.14
CA LEU A 140 -6.81 -1.71 -23.55
C LEU A 140 -8.12 -1.49 -22.78
N ALA A 141 -8.18 -0.46 -21.93
CA ALA A 141 -9.39 -0.14 -21.19
C ALA A 141 -10.58 0.17 -22.11
N GLN A 142 -10.35 0.95 -23.17
CA GLN A 142 -11.35 1.24 -24.21
C GLN A 142 -11.86 -0.02 -24.91
N LEU A 143 -10.95 -0.93 -25.28
CA LEU A 143 -11.29 -2.18 -25.94
C LEU A 143 -12.18 -3.05 -25.04
N LEU A 144 -11.81 -3.18 -23.77
CA LEU A 144 -12.55 -3.95 -22.77
C LEU A 144 -13.93 -3.34 -22.50
N GLN A 145 -14.01 -2.02 -22.35
CA GLN A 145 -15.27 -1.29 -22.20
C GLN A 145 -16.20 -1.50 -23.40
N THR A 146 -15.66 -1.45 -24.62
CA THR A 146 -16.42 -1.72 -25.85
C THR A 146 -16.88 -3.18 -25.92
N GLY A 147 -16.14 -4.10 -25.28
CA GLY A 147 -16.48 -5.50 -25.12
C GLY A 147 -17.54 -5.77 -24.04
N GLY A 148 -17.98 -4.77 -23.29
CA GLY A 148 -19.00 -4.88 -22.24
C GLY A 148 -18.45 -5.06 -20.82
N GLU A 149 -17.13 -5.02 -20.64
CA GLU A 149 -16.50 -5.09 -19.32
C GLU A 149 -16.48 -3.72 -18.64
N ASN A 150 -16.51 -3.69 -17.30
CA ASN A 150 -16.34 -2.45 -16.53
C ASN A 150 -14.87 -2.29 -16.14
N CYS A 151 -14.07 -1.72 -17.06
CA CYS A 151 -12.62 -1.70 -16.91
C CYS A 151 -12.14 -0.56 -15.99
N GLY A 152 -11.22 -0.87 -15.09
CA GLY A 152 -10.49 0.10 -14.26
C GLY A 152 -9.14 0.47 -14.87
N VAL A 153 -8.66 1.68 -14.57
CA VAL A 153 -7.32 2.14 -14.96
C VAL A 153 -6.58 2.57 -13.70
N ILE A 154 -5.27 2.26 -13.63
CA ILE A 154 -4.35 2.85 -12.66
C ILE A 154 -3.10 3.35 -13.42
N GLY A 155 -2.81 4.65 -13.40
CA GLY A 155 -1.64 5.17 -14.09
C GLY A 155 -1.49 6.69 -14.08
N THR A 156 -0.79 7.22 -15.09
CA THR A 156 -0.41 8.64 -15.18
C THR A 156 -1.60 9.59 -15.17
N LEU A 157 -2.73 9.17 -15.74
CA LEU A 157 -3.94 9.99 -15.84
C LEU A 157 -4.83 9.89 -14.59
N GLY A 158 -4.46 9.07 -13.61
CA GLY A 158 -5.25 8.83 -12.41
C GLY A 158 -5.56 7.36 -12.18
N TYR A 159 -6.51 7.12 -11.28
CA TYR A 159 -7.07 5.80 -11.02
C TYR A 159 -8.60 5.84 -10.93
N GLY A 160 -9.27 4.76 -11.28
CA GLY A 160 -10.73 4.67 -11.24
C GLY A 160 -11.31 3.85 -12.40
N PRO A 161 -12.64 3.77 -12.53
CA PRO A 161 -13.29 3.27 -13.74
C PRO A 161 -12.82 4.06 -14.97
N TYR A 162 -12.72 3.38 -16.11
CA TYR A 162 -12.43 4.03 -17.39
C TYR A 162 -13.45 5.16 -17.65
N GLU A 163 -12.95 6.34 -18.05
CA GLU A 163 -13.68 7.62 -18.19
C GLU A 163 -14.09 8.36 -16.89
N ASP A 164 -13.89 7.77 -15.70
CA ASP A 164 -14.17 8.38 -14.39
C ASP A 164 -12.94 8.28 -13.46
N LEU A 165 -11.83 8.88 -13.90
CA LEU A 165 -10.56 8.82 -13.18
C LEU A 165 -10.43 9.93 -12.15
N LEU A 166 -10.00 9.56 -10.95
CA LEU A 166 -9.52 10.48 -9.93
C LEU A 166 -8.04 10.77 -10.19
N GLU A 167 -7.68 12.06 -10.23
CA GLU A 167 -6.29 12.48 -10.41
C GLU A 167 -5.40 11.95 -9.27
N THR A 168 -4.19 11.53 -9.63
CA THR A 168 -3.16 11.12 -8.66
C THR A 168 -1.85 11.84 -8.99
N GLU A 169 -1.02 12.08 -7.98
CA GLU A 169 0.27 12.75 -8.16
C GLU A 169 1.37 11.82 -8.75
N LEU A 170 1.11 10.52 -8.95
CA LEU A 170 2.14 9.52 -9.30
C LEU A 170 1.74 8.62 -10.49
N THR A 171 2.64 8.51 -11.48
CA THR A 171 2.51 7.61 -12.66
C THR A 171 2.38 6.12 -12.31
N THR A 172 3.05 5.68 -11.24
CA THR A 172 2.83 4.38 -10.58
C THR A 172 2.76 4.70 -9.09
N PRO A 173 1.62 4.51 -8.42
CA PRO A 173 1.51 4.80 -7.00
C PRO A 173 2.51 3.99 -6.17
N ASP A 174 2.76 4.39 -4.93
CA ASP A 174 3.52 3.54 -4.00
C ASP A 174 2.79 2.21 -3.73
N ALA A 175 3.47 1.30 -3.03
CA ALA A 175 2.94 -0.04 -2.79
C ALA A 175 1.63 -0.05 -1.98
N VAL A 176 1.47 0.89 -1.04
CA VAL A 176 0.27 1.00 -0.20
C VAL A 176 -0.89 1.52 -1.03
N PHE A 177 -0.68 2.60 -1.78
CA PHE A 177 -1.71 3.15 -2.65
C PHE A 177 -2.12 2.17 -3.74
N THR A 178 -1.17 1.42 -4.32
CA THR A 178 -1.49 0.42 -5.36
C THR A 178 -2.49 -0.61 -4.84
N GLN A 179 -2.25 -1.18 -3.66
CA GLN A 179 -3.15 -2.16 -3.05
C GLN A 179 -4.49 -1.52 -2.66
N MET A 180 -4.47 -0.30 -2.11
CA MET A 180 -5.70 0.46 -1.82
C MET A 180 -6.55 0.66 -3.08
N ALA A 181 -5.95 1.14 -4.18
CA ALA A 181 -6.65 1.41 -5.43
C ALA A 181 -7.25 0.14 -6.03
N LEU A 182 -6.51 -0.97 -6.03
CA LEU A 182 -7.04 -2.26 -6.47
C LEU A 182 -8.22 -2.71 -5.59
N ALA A 183 -8.12 -2.56 -4.28
CA ALA A 183 -9.19 -2.96 -3.37
C ALA A 183 -10.44 -2.10 -3.53
N GLU A 184 -10.29 -0.81 -3.78
CA GLU A 184 -11.41 0.07 -4.09
C GLU A 184 -12.10 -0.35 -5.40
N LEU A 185 -11.31 -0.65 -6.45
CA LEU A 185 -11.86 -1.11 -7.73
C LEU A 185 -12.59 -2.45 -7.58
N SER A 186 -12.03 -3.40 -6.80
CA SER A 186 -12.72 -4.66 -6.47
C SER A 186 -14.05 -4.39 -5.76
N HIS A 187 -14.05 -3.56 -4.72
CA HIS A 187 -15.26 -3.23 -3.96
C HIS A 187 -16.35 -2.57 -4.81
N ARG A 188 -15.95 -1.82 -5.84
CA ARG A 188 -16.85 -1.16 -6.80
C ARG A 188 -17.26 -2.06 -7.98
N ASN A 189 -16.86 -3.34 -7.98
CA ASN A 189 -17.06 -4.29 -9.09
C ASN A 189 -16.53 -3.75 -10.43
N VAL A 190 -15.33 -3.15 -10.39
CA VAL A 190 -14.58 -2.66 -11.56
C VAL A 190 -13.48 -3.68 -11.87
N ASN A 191 -13.73 -4.52 -12.87
CA ASN A 191 -12.88 -5.64 -13.28
C ASN A 191 -13.09 -5.85 -14.78
N PRO A 192 -12.03 -6.00 -15.60
CA PRO A 192 -10.59 -6.04 -15.28
C PRO A 192 -9.96 -4.66 -14.99
N VAL A 193 -8.68 -4.65 -14.61
CA VAL A 193 -7.88 -3.44 -14.36
C VAL A 193 -6.68 -3.39 -15.30
N ALA A 194 -6.53 -2.28 -16.04
CA ALA A 194 -5.33 -1.95 -16.81
C ALA A 194 -4.43 -1.01 -15.99
N MET A 195 -3.20 -1.44 -15.68
CA MET A 195 -2.30 -0.72 -14.78
C MET A 195 -0.96 -0.37 -15.46
N GLU A 196 -0.57 0.89 -15.39
CA GLU A 196 0.78 1.33 -15.77
C GLU A 196 1.82 0.88 -14.74
N VAL A 197 2.79 0.09 -15.20
CA VAL A 197 3.87 -0.46 -14.37
C VAL A 197 5.21 0.13 -14.81
N SER A 198 5.68 1.17 -14.14
CA SER A 198 6.98 1.78 -14.44
C SER A 198 8.15 0.90 -14.01
N SER A 199 9.28 0.98 -14.73
CA SER A 199 10.52 0.28 -14.34
C SER A 199 11.01 0.69 -12.95
N VAL A 200 10.79 1.95 -12.56
CA VAL A 200 11.07 2.43 -11.20
C VAL A 200 10.18 1.75 -10.18
N GLY A 201 8.88 1.62 -10.47
CA GLY A 201 7.94 0.90 -9.61
C GLY A 201 8.30 -0.58 -9.42
N LEU A 202 8.71 -1.26 -10.48
CA LEU A 202 9.20 -2.64 -10.42
C LEU A 202 10.48 -2.78 -9.57
N HIS A 203 11.46 -1.89 -9.80
CA HIS A 203 12.69 -1.87 -9.01
C HIS A 203 12.41 -1.63 -7.52
N GLN A 204 11.47 -0.73 -7.21
CA GLN A 204 11.05 -0.41 -5.84
C GLN A 204 9.98 -1.36 -5.28
N LYS A 205 9.70 -2.47 -5.96
CA LYS A 205 8.77 -3.51 -5.49
C LYS A 205 7.35 -3.01 -5.18
N ARG A 206 6.90 -1.95 -5.87
CA ARG A 206 5.57 -1.34 -5.63
C ARG A 206 4.41 -2.27 -5.99
N VAL A 207 4.63 -3.16 -6.95
CA VAL A 207 3.65 -4.14 -7.46
C VAL A 207 4.07 -5.60 -7.16
N ALA A 208 4.87 -5.82 -6.10
CA ALA A 208 5.44 -7.14 -5.84
C ALA A 208 4.41 -8.19 -5.37
N ALA A 209 3.29 -7.76 -4.80
CA ALA A 209 2.17 -8.60 -4.38
C ALA A 209 0.89 -8.27 -5.17
N VAL A 210 1.05 -7.94 -6.46
CA VAL A 210 -0.07 -7.79 -7.42
C VAL A 210 -0.12 -9.02 -8.29
#